data_AF-A0A957VEJ5-F1
#
_entry.id   AF-A0A957VEJ5-F1
#
_cell.length_a   1.000
_cell.length_b   1.000
_cell.length_c   1.000
_cell.angle_alpha   90.00
_cell.angle_beta   90.00
_cell.angle_gamma   90.00
#
_symmetry.space_group_name_H-M   'P 1'
#
loop_
_entity.id
_entity.type
_entity.pdbx_description
1 polymer ?
#
loop_
_entity_poly.entity_id
_entity_poly.type
_entity_poly.pdbx_seq_one_letter_code
_entity_poly.pdbx_strand_id
1 'polypeptide(L)'
;MKKLTTKKPSGKTLGGIKRKTVDVSQAALVKTGSLSAEQPLPLLIEPAVPGVDLLAWAADNRETIEGWLWQHHALLFRGFGLTRVEDFEQFVRTTSSEGPLEYRDRSTPRTTKGNRTYTSTIHPADQRINPHNEGTYWLKWAMKLYFCCVIAAEAGGETPLADVSRVYERLDPAIR
;
A
#
# COMPACT_ATOMS: atom_id res chain seq x y z
N MET A 1 -27.35 62.72 26.11
CA MET A 1 -26.76 61.58 25.37
C MET A 1 -26.33 60.52 26.37
N LYS A 2 -27.07 59.39 26.45
CA LYS A 2 -26.77 58.26 27.36
C LYS A 2 -25.73 57.34 26.71
N LYS A 3 -24.60 57.09 27.38
CA LYS A 3 -23.59 56.10 26.97
C LYS A 3 -24.13 54.70 27.22
N LEU A 4 -24.33 53.91 26.15
CA LEU A 4 -24.51 52.46 26.25
C LEU A 4 -23.13 51.80 26.42
N THR A 5 -22.94 51.08 27.51
CA THR A 5 -21.79 50.21 27.73
C THR A 5 -22.10 48.81 27.21
N THR A 6 -21.31 48.33 26.24
CA THR A 6 -21.40 46.95 25.74
C THR A 6 -20.56 46.02 26.60
N LYS A 7 -21.20 45.00 27.19
CA LYS A 7 -20.57 43.96 28.01
C LYS A 7 -19.90 42.94 27.09
N LYS A 8 -18.58 42.74 27.23
CA LYS A 8 -17.79 41.75 26.48
C LYS A 8 -18.13 40.34 26.98
N PRO A 9 -18.41 39.35 26.11
CA PRO A 9 -18.66 37.98 26.58
C PRO A 9 -17.36 37.32 27.05
N SER A 10 -17.44 36.65 28.20
CA SER A 10 -16.37 35.83 28.76
C SER A 10 -16.22 34.55 27.93
N GLY A 11 -15.13 34.45 27.16
CA GLY A 11 -14.73 33.21 26.52
C GLY A 11 -14.18 32.25 27.56
N LYS A 12 -14.90 31.16 27.86
CA LYS A 12 -14.34 30.04 28.62
C LYS A 12 -13.27 29.38 27.75
N THR A 13 -12.03 29.38 28.23
CA THR A 13 -10.93 28.62 27.64
C THR A 13 -11.20 27.13 27.80
N LEU A 14 -11.33 26.42 26.68
CA LEU A 14 -11.31 24.96 26.67
C LEU A 14 -9.95 24.52 27.22
N GLY A 15 -9.98 23.82 28.37
CA GLY A 15 -8.79 23.37 29.07
C GLY A 15 -7.87 22.59 28.14
N GLY A 16 -6.58 22.92 28.18
CA GLY A 16 -5.56 22.31 27.33
C GLY A 16 -5.53 20.81 27.51
N ILE A 17 -5.91 20.08 26.47
CA ILE A 17 -5.67 18.63 26.36
C ILE A 17 -4.15 18.47 26.32
N LYS A 18 -3.54 18.11 27.46
CA LYS A 18 -2.15 17.67 27.50
C LYS A 18 -2.06 16.34 26.75
N ARG A 19 -1.55 16.39 25.51
CA ARG A 19 -1.15 15.18 24.79
C ARG A 19 -0.10 14.46 25.64
N LYS A 20 -0.41 13.26 26.11
CA LYS A 20 0.58 12.36 26.71
C LYS A 20 1.39 11.77 25.58
N THR A 21 2.70 12.01 25.58
CA THR A 21 3.64 11.31 24.72
C THR A 21 3.72 9.87 25.24
N VAL A 22 3.26 8.92 24.44
CA VAL A 22 3.44 7.50 24.72
C VAL A 22 4.64 7.06 23.89
N ASP A 23 5.68 6.57 24.57
CA ASP A 23 6.83 5.93 23.93
C ASP A 23 6.38 4.54 23.43
N VAL A 24 5.77 4.53 22.24
CA VAL A 24 5.37 3.30 21.56
C VAL A 24 6.51 2.96 20.61
N SER A 25 7.13 1.80 20.78
CA SER A 25 8.11 1.31 19.82
C SER A 25 7.47 1.24 18.43
N GLN A 26 8.22 1.60 17.38
CA GLN A 26 7.72 1.63 16.00
C GLN A 26 7.10 0.28 15.55
N ALA A 27 7.60 -0.83 16.09
CA ALA A 27 7.05 -2.17 15.85
C ALA A 27 5.63 -2.36 16.43
N ALA A 28 5.27 -1.65 17.50
CA ALA A 28 3.94 -1.73 18.11
C ALA A 28 2.89 -0.84 17.43
N LEU A 29 3.27 -0.06 16.41
CA LEU A 29 2.34 0.79 15.64
C LEU A 29 1.57 0.03 14.56
N VAL A 30 2.06 -1.15 14.16
CA VAL A 30 1.38 -2.01 13.20
C VAL A 30 1.17 -3.40 13.79
N LYS A 31 0.16 -4.11 13.29
CA LYS A 31 -0.05 -5.53 13.54
C LYS A 31 0.02 -6.27 12.21
N THR A 32 0.51 -7.51 12.26
CA THR A 32 0.61 -8.38 11.10
C THR A 32 -0.33 -9.58 11.23
N GLY A 33 -0.75 -10.14 10.10
CA GLY A 33 -1.64 -11.31 10.06
C GLY A 33 -1.77 -11.87 8.64
N SER A 34 -2.75 -12.74 8.42
CA SER A 34 -3.11 -13.25 7.09
C SER A 34 -4.54 -12.88 6.72
N LEU A 35 -4.87 -12.92 5.43
CA LEU A 35 -6.25 -12.71 4.96
C LEU A 35 -7.18 -13.86 5.35
N SER A 36 -6.65 -15.08 5.42
CA SER A 36 -7.33 -16.26 5.97
C SER A 36 -6.30 -17.28 6.46
N ALA A 37 -6.74 -18.27 7.22
CA ALA A 37 -5.86 -19.34 7.73
C ALA A 37 -5.18 -20.15 6.61
N GLU A 38 -5.83 -20.25 5.45
CA GLU A 38 -5.37 -21.05 4.29
C GLU A 38 -4.58 -20.22 3.27
N GLN A 39 -4.57 -18.89 3.41
CA GLN A 39 -3.91 -17.95 2.50
C GLN A 39 -2.82 -17.17 3.25
N PRO A 40 -1.60 -17.74 3.38
CA PRO A 40 -0.49 -17.09 4.07
C PRO A 40 0.10 -15.89 3.28
N LEU A 41 -0.29 -15.72 2.01
CA LEU A 41 0.12 -14.64 1.13
C LEU A 41 -1.12 -13.86 0.67
N PRO A 42 -1.10 -12.51 0.69
CA PRO A 42 -0.04 -11.65 1.24
C PRO A 42 -0.03 -11.63 2.77
N LEU A 43 1.11 -11.23 3.37
CA LEU A 43 1.13 -10.79 4.75
C LEU A 43 0.26 -9.53 4.85
N LEU A 44 -0.73 -9.54 5.73
CA LEU A 44 -1.60 -8.40 6.02
C LEU A 44 -0.92 -7.53 7.08
N ILE A 45 -0.76 -6.24 6.79
CA ILE A 45 -0.27 -5.22 7.72
C ILE A 45 -1.38 -4.20 7.93
N GLU A 46 -1.73 -3.96 9.19
CA GLU A 46 -2.76 -3.01 9.58
C GLU A 46 -2.24 -2.09 10.70
N PRO A 47 -2.75 -0.86 10.82
CA PRO A 47 -2.41 -0.01 11.96
C PRO A 47 -2.94 -0.65 13.25
N ALA A 48 -2.08 -0.73 14.27
CA ALA A 48 -2.47 -1.22 15.60
C ALA A 48 -3.23 -0.16 16.42
N VAL A 49 -3.06 1.13 16.06
CA VAL A 49 -3.74 2.27 16.68
C VAL A 49 -4.27 3.23 15.60
N PRO A 50 -5.34 4.00 15.86
CA PRO A 50 -5.83 4.98 14.91
C PRO A 50 -4.80 6.07 14.59
N GLY A 51 -4.74 6.49 13.31
CA GLY A 51 -3.93 7.63 12.88
C GLY A 51 -2.44 7.35 12.67
N VAL A 52 -2.03 6.09 12.53
CA VAL A 52 -0.66 5.74 12.13
C VAL A 52 -0.39 6.28 10.73
N ASP A 53 0.63 7.13 10.62
CA ASP A 53 1.13 7.62 9.33
C ASP A 53 1.98 6.52 8.68
N LEU A 54 1.45 5.92 7.61
CA LEU A 54 2.11 4.86 6.87
C LEU A 54 3.44 5.31 6.27
N LEU A 55 3.55 6.56 5.79
CA LEU A 55 4.76 7.03 5.12
C LEU A 55 5.89 7.25 6.12
N ALA A 56 5.57 7.88 7.26
CA ALA A 56 6.52 8.05 8.35
C ALA A 56 6.97 6.70 8.90
N TRP A 57 6.00 5.81 9.20
CA TRP A 57 6.30 4.48 9.71
C TRP A 57 7.14 3.66 8.71
N ALA A 58 6.80 3.67 7.42
CA ALA A 58 7.56 2.94 6.41
C ALA A 58 8.98 3.47 6.22
N ALA A 59 9.19 4.79 6.40
CA ALA A 59 10.52 5.38 6.34
C ALA A 59 11.43 4.87 7.47
N ASP A 60 10.88 4.70 8.67
CA ASP A 60 11.60 4.23 9.85
C ASP A 60 11.76 2.70 9.88
N ASN A 61 10.96 1.95 9.09
CA ASN A 61 10.89 0.48 9.15
C ASN A 61 11.21 -0.19 7.81
N ARG A 62 12.00 0.45 6.93
CA ARG A 62 12.31 -0.07 5.59
C ARG A 62 12.88 -1.49 5.61
N GLU A 63 13.87 -1.75 6.45
CA GLU A 63 14.50 -3.08 6.56
C GLU A 63 13.51 -4.15 7.02
N THR A 64 12.56 -3.77 7.90
CA THR A 64 11.50 -4.68 8.34
C THR A 64 10.55 -4.99 7.19
N ILE A 65 10.16 -3.98 6.40
CA ILE A 65 9.32 -4.17 5.19
C ILE A 65 10.04 -5.07 4.18
N GLU A 66 11.33 -4.85 3.93
CA GLU A 66 12.13 -5.70 3.05
C GLU A 66 12.19 -7.14 3.55
N GLY A 67 12.46 -7.34 4.84
CA GLY A 67 12.50 -8.66 5.46
C GLY A 67 11.17 -9.40 5.35
N TRP A 68 10.05 -8.71 5.61
CA TRP A 68 8.72 -9.29 5.42
C TRP A 68 8.42 -9.61 3.97
N LEU A 69 8.78 -8.73 3.03
CA LEU A 69 8.57 -8.98 1.61
C LEU A 69 9.38 -10.20 1.15
N TRP A 70 10.62 -10.32 1.62
CA TRP A 70 11.47 -11.48 1.34
C TRP A 70 10.86 -12.78 1.88
N GLN A 71 10.34 -12.77 3.12
CA GLN A 71 9.78 -13.95 3.76
C GLN A 71 8.40 -14.35 3.22
N HIS A 72 7.55 -13.37 2.90
CA HIS A 72 6.13 -13.59 2.59
C HIS A 72 5.78 -13.41 1.11
N HIS A 73 6.74 -13.00 0.29
CA HIS A 73 6.64 -12.76 -1.17
C HIS A 73 5.66 -11.66 -1.62
N ALA A 74 4.65 -11.32 -0.81
CA ALA A 74 3.76 -10.18 -1.04
C ALA A 74 3.25 -9.60 0.29
N LEU A 75 3.05 -8.28 0.31
CA LEU A 75 2.58 -7.51 1.46
C LEU A 75 1.31 -6.74 1.10
N LEU A 76 0.36 -6.67 2.03
CA LEU A 76 -0.85 -5.87 1.91
C LEU A 76 -0.97 -4.91 3.08
N PHE A 77 -0.79 -3.61 2.80
CA PHE A 77 -1.02 -2.54 3.76
C PHE A 77 -2.49 -2.10 3.69
N ARG A 78 -3.24 -2.31 4.78
CA ARG A 78 -4.68 -2.04 4.84
C ARG A 78 -5.03 -1.15 6.04
N GLY A 79 -5.98 -0.23 5.86
CA GLY A 79 -6.51 0.59 6.94
C GLY A 79 -5.71 1.86 7.27
N PHE A 80 -4.68 2.20 6.47
CA PHE A 80 -3.84 3.38 6.69
C PHE A 80 -4.39 4.70 6.14
N GLY A 81 -5.55 4.68 5.46
CA GLY A 81 -6.18 5.90 4.93
C GLY A 81 -5.45 6.56 3.76
N LEU A 82 -4.60 5.82 3.04
CA LEU A 82 -3.90 6.31 1.85
C LEU A 82 -4.88 6.42 0.68
N THR A 83 -5.24 7.64 0.28
CA THR A 83 -6.28 7.92 -0.73
C THR A 83 -5.78 8.68 -1.96
N ARG A 84 -4.54 9.16 -1.94
CA ARG A 84 -3.99 10.00 -3.00
C ARG A 84 -2.86 9.30 -3.76
N VAL A 85 -2.76 9.60 -5.05
CA VAL A 85 -1.69 9.08 -5.91
C VAL A 85 -0.32 9.55 -5.42
N GLU A 86 -0.21 10.78 -4.92
CA GLU A 86 1.07 11.32 -4.43
C GLU A 86 1.58 10.57 -3.19
N ASP A 87 0.68 10.18 -2.29
CA ASP A 87 1.02 9.41 -1.09
C ASP A 87 1.48 8.01 -1.49
N PHE A 88 0.81 7.39 -2.48
CA PHE A 88 1.23 6.10 -3.02
C PHE A 88 2.62 6.17 -3.64
N GLU A 89 2.88 7.19 -4.47
CA GLU A 89 4.20 7.40 -5.06
C GLU A 89 5.29 7.61 -3.99
N GLN A 90 4.96 8.34 -2.93
CA GLN A 90 5.88 8.54 -1.82
C GLN A 90 6.16 7.23 -1.10
N PHE A 91 5.15 6.38 -0.90
CA PHE A 91 5.33 5.05 -0.33
C PHE A 91 6.24 4.17 -1.19
N VAL A 92 6.03 4.16 -2.51
CA VAL A 92 6.89 3.44 -3.47
C VAL A 92 8.32 3.93 -3.37
N ARG A 93 8.56 5.25 -3.37
CA ARG A 93 9.92 5.80 -3.23
C ARG A 93 10.57 5.48 -1.88
N THR A 94 9.79 5.47 -0.81
CA THR A 94 10.28 5.14 0.54
C THR A 94 10.69 3.67 0.65
N THR A 95 9.99 2.76 -0.03
CA THR A 95 10.16 1.30 0.11
C THR A 95 10.87 0.65 -1.08
N SER A 96 11.37 1.43 -2.04
CA SER A 96 12.18 0.94 -3.15
C SER A 96 13.57 1.56 -3.12
N SER A 97 14.59 0.77 -3.45
CA SER A 97 15.99 1.20 -3.46
C SER A 97 16.34 2.02 -4.72
N GLU A 98 15.81 1.62 -5.89
CA GLU A 98 16.12 2.25 -7.18
C GLU A 98 14.98 3.13 -7.74
N GLY A 99 13.87 3.25 -7.01
CA GLY A 99 12.69 3.98 -7.47
C GLY A 99 11.90 3.27 -8.58
N PRO A 100 10.80 3.88 -9.07
CA PRO A 100 9.96 3.28 -10.10
C PRO A 100 10.66 3.24 -11.47
N LEU A 101 10.60 2.08 -12.12
CA LEU A 101 11.07 1.91 -13.49
C LEU A 101 10.23 2.74 -14.47
N GLU A 102 10.86 3.17 -15.57
CA GLU A 102 10.16 3.79 -16.68
C GLU A 102 9.38 2.74 -17.48
N TYR A 103 8.12 3.03 -17.82
CA TYR A 103 7.28 2.13 -18.61
C TYR A 103 7.60 2.26 -20.12
N ARG A 104 8.65 1.56 -20.56
CA ARG A 104 9.19 1.63 -21.94
C ARG A 104 8.56 0.62 -22.90
N ASP A 105 8.47 -0.65 -22.51
CA ASP A 105 8.08 -1.76 -23.40
C ASP A 105 6.61 -2.18 -23.20
N ARG A 106 5.71 -1.27 -23.57
CA ARG A 106 4.27 -1.38 -23.33
C ARG A 106 3.66 -2.58 -24.04
N SER A 107 3.17 -3.56 -23.29
CA SER A 107 2.32 -4.64 -23.83
C SER A 107 0.85 -4.27 -23.88
N THR A 108 0.40 -3.40 -22.98
CA THR A 108 -1.00 -2.98 -22.87
C THR A 108 -1.13 -1.46 -22.68
N PRO A 109 -2.24 -0.86 -23.17
CA PRO A 109 -2.53 0.54 -22.91
C PRO A 109 -2.74 0.77 -21.41
N ARG A 110 -2.12 1.82 -20.88
CA ARG A 110 -2.31 2.32 -19.52
C ARG A 110 -2.45 3.84 -19.54
N THR A 111 -3.25 4.39 -18.63
CA THR A 111 -3.38 5.84 -18.46
C THR A 111 -2.43 6.31 -17.35
N THR A 112 -1.58 7.29 -17.65
CA THR A 112 -0.72 7.93 -16.64
C THR A 112 -1.58 8.64 -15.60
N LYS A 113 -1.32 8.39 -14.32
CA LYS A 113 -2.01 9.02 -13.18
C LYS A 113 -1.10 9.87 -12.30
N GLY A 114 0.21 9.82 -12.54
CA GLY A 114 1.21 10.59 -11.82
C GLY A 114 2.61 10.41 -12.42
N ASN A 115 3.65 10.61 -11.63
CA ASN A 115 5.03 10.43 -12.06
C ASN A 115 5.42 8.94 -12.00
N ARG A 116 5.42 8.29 -13.16
CA ARG A 116 5.64 6.83 -13.30
C ARG A 116 4.60 5.97 -12.55
N THR A 117 3.44 6.56 -12.26
CA THR A 117 2.24 5.86 -11.80
C THR A 117 1.23 5.79 -12.92
N TYR A 118 0.66 4.61 -13.11
CA TYR A 118 -0.27 4.32 -14.20
C TYR A 118 -1.47 3.56 -13.64
N THR A 119 -2.60 3.62 -14.34
CA THR A 119 -3.67 2.64 -14.13
C THR A 119 -3.13 1.23 -14.41
N SER A 120 -3.75 0.21 -13.81
CA SER A 120 -3.55 -1.17 -14.24
C SER A 120 -3.98 -1.36 -15.70
N THR A 121 -3.72 -2.56 -16.24
CA THR A 121 -4.12 -2.95 -17.60
C THR A 121 -5.60 -2.64 -17.82
N ILE A 122 -5.88 -1.84 -18.84
CA ILE A 122 -7.25 -1.57 -19.28
C ILE A 122 -7.74 -2.81 -20.03
N HIS A 123 -8.72 -3.50 -19.44
CA HIS A 123 -9.30 -4.74 -19.96
C HIS A 123 -10.82 -4.71 -19.73
N PRO A 124 -11.64 -5.38 -20.56
CA PRO A 124 -13.08 -5.48 -20.29
C PRO A 124 -13.35 -6.05 -18.90
N ALA A 125 -14.28 -5.43 -18.17
CA ALA A 125 -14.55 -5.77 -16.76
C ALA A 125 -15.15 -7.17 -16.57
N ASP A 126 -15.74 -7.75 -17.62
CA ASP A 126 -16.31 -9.09 -17.67
C ASP A 126 -15.28 -10.17 -18.05
N GLN A 127 -14.05 -9.78 -18.39
CA GLN A 127 -12.98 -10.70 -18.77
C GLN A 127 -11.93 -10.89 -17.67
N ARG A 128 -11.31 -12.06 -17.67
CA ARG A 128 -10.26 -12.43 -16.71
C ARG A 128 -8.89 -12.28 -17.36
N ILE A 129 -7.98 -11.61 -16.65
CA ILE A 129 -6.56 -11.59 -17.00
C ILE A 129 -5.93 -12.86 -16.40
N ASN A 130 -5.28 -13.67 -17.25
CA ASN A 130 -4.63 -14.89 -16.81
C ASN A 130 -3.38 -14.59 -15.96
N PRO A 131 -3.02 -15.46 -14.98
CA PRO A 131 -1.80 -15.31 -14.21
C PRO A 131 -0.55 -15.22 -15.10
N HIS A 132 0.35 -14.30 -14.78
CA HIS A 132 1.63 -14.10 -15.45
C HIS A 132 2.60 -13.34 -14.52
N ASN A 133 3.89 -13.37 -14.83
CA ASN A 133 4.87 -12.48 -14.22
C ASN A 133 4.98 -11.20 -15.05
N GLU A 134 5.07 -10.05 -14.39
CA GLU A 134 5.22 -8.76 -15.08
C GLU A 134 6.59 -8.67 -15.75
N GLY A 135 6.64 -8.24 -17.01
CA GLY A 135 7.89 -7.90 -17.69
C GLY A 135 8.77 -9.09 -18.11
N THR A 136 8.21 -10.29 -18.31
CA THR A 136 8.95 -11.50 -18.75
C THR A 136 9.68 -11.36 -20.08
N TYR A 137 9.34 -10.34 -20.87
CA TYR A 137 9.94 -10.04 -22.17
C TYR A 137 10.86 -8.82 -22.14
N TRP A 138 11.16 -8.26 -20.96
CA TRP A 138 12.02 -7.07 -20.80
C TRP A 138 13.47 -7.46 -20.50
N LEU A 139 14.43 -6.69 -21.04
CA LEU A 139 15.85 -6.85 -20.71
C LEU A 139 16.19 -6.32 -19.30
N LYS A 140 15.38 -5.38 -18.79
CA LYS A 140 15.44 -4.88 -17.41
C LYS A 140 14.03 -4.97 -16.83
N TRP A 141 13.83 -5.86 -15.87
CA TRP A 141 12.53 -6.10 -15.23
C TRP A 141 12.47 -5.50 -13.82
N ALA A 142 11.25 -5.32 -13.32
CA ALA A 142 11.01 -4.83 -11.97
C ALA A 142 11.23 -5.95 -10.94
N MET A 143 11.96 -5.66 -9.87
CA MET A 143 12.12 -6.58 -8.75
C MET A 143 10.92 -6.54 -7.78
N LYS A 144 10.12 -5.47 -7.85
CA LYS A 144 8.92 -5.26 -7.03
C LYS A 144 7.82 -4.66 -7.88
N LEU A 145 6.59 -5.07 -7.60
CA LEU A 145 5.39 -4.51 -8.20
C LEU A 145 4.50 -3.94 -7.10
N TYR A 146 3.97 -2.74 -7.32
CA TYR A 146 3.15 -2.02 -6.35
C TYR A 146 1.76 -1.77 -6.92
N PHE A 147 0.74 -2.01 -6.09
CA PHE A 147 -0.65 -1.72 -6.41
C PHE A 147 -1.26 -0.82 -5.35
N CYS A 148 -2.16 0.07 -5.76
CA CYS A 148 -2.94 0.92 -4.86
C CYS A 148 -4.39 0.94 -5.28
N CYS A 149 -5.28 0.59 -4.36
CA CYS A 149 -6.72 0.67 -4.55
C CYS A 149 -7.21 2.06 -4.12
N VAL A 150 -7.30 3.00 -5.05
CA VAL A 150 -7.87 4.34 -4.78
C VAL A 150 -9.40 4.28 -4.70
N ILE A 151 -10.02 3.47 -5.57
CA ILE A 151 -11.46 3.24 -5.62
C ILE A 151 -11.66 1.73 -5.61
N ALA A 152 -12.31 1.20 -4.58
CA ALA A 152 -12.65 -0.21 -4.51
C ALA A 152 -13.77 -0.53 -5.51
N ALA A 153 -13.66 -1.68 -6.18
CA ALA A 153 -14.74 -2.18 -7.03
C ALA A 153 -15.94 -2.60 -6.15
N GLU A 154 -17.16 -2.42 -6.66
CA GLU A 154 -18.38 -2.85 -5.97
C GLU A 154 -18.47 -4.39 -5.88
N ALA A 155 -17.99 -5.08 -6.91
CA ALA A 155 -17.87 -6.53 -6.96
C ALA A 155 -16.75 -6.93 -7.93
N GLY A 156 -16.08 -8.06 -7.65
CA GLY A 156 -14.93 -8.51 -8.45
C GLY A 156 -13.77 -7.50 -8.41
N GLY A 157 -13.03 -7.38 -9.52
CA GLY A 157 -11.94 -6.40 -9.65
C GLY A 157 -10.72 -6.65 -8.75
N GLU A 158 -10.69 -7.79 -8.07
CA GLU A 158 -9.54 -8.24 -7.29
C GLU A 158 -8.33 -8.47 -8.20
N THR A 159 -7.13 -8.34 -7.63
CA THR A 159 -5.87 -8.71 -8.29
C THR A 159 -5.37 -10.00 -7.64
N PRO A 160 -5.69 -11.19 -8.18
CA PRO A 160 -5.24 -12.45 -7.59
C PRO A 160 -3.72 -12.55 -7.67
N LEU A 161 -3.11 -13.05 -6.60
CA LEU A 161 -1.68 -13.34 -6.53
C LEU A 161 -1.47 -14.85 -6.44
N ALA A 162 -0.39 -15.32 -7.06
CA ALA A 162 0.04 -16.71 -6.99
C ALA A 162 1.52 -16.76 -6.59
N ASP A 163 1.84 -17.67 -5.67
CA ASP A 163 3.23 -17.98 -5.34
C ASP A 163 3.79 -18.92 -6.41
N VAL A 164 4.67 -18.37 -7.26
CA VAL A 164 5.27 -19.11 -8.39
C VAL A 164 6.12 -20.29 -7.91
N SER A 165 6.75 -20.20 -6.73
CA SER A 165 7.53 -21.31 -6.16
C SER A 165 6.61 -22.49 -5.83
N ARG A 166 5.44 -22.22 -5.23
CA ARG A 166 4.44 -23.26 -4.96
C ARG A 166 3.79 -23.80 -6.22
N VAL A 167 3.64 -22.98 -7.27
CA VAL A 167 3.19 -23.45 -8.59
C VAL A 167 4.22 -24.41 -9.17
N TYR A 168 5.51 -24.05 -9.15
CA TYR A 168 6.61 -24.89 -9.62
C TYR A 168 6.67 -26.24 -8.90
N GLU A 169 6.52 -26.26 -7.58
CA GLU A 169 6.48 -27.49 -6.78
C GLU A 169 5.33 -28.43 -7.14
N ARG A 170 4.21 -27.88 -7.65
CA ARG A 170 3.02 -28.64 -8.08
C ARG A 170 3.12 -29.17 -9.50
N LEU A 171 4.07 -28.71 -10.30
CA LEU A 171 4.29 -29.25 -11.64
C LEU A 171 4.79 -30.68 -11.54
N ASP A 172 4.38 -31.52 -12.50
CA ASP A 172 4.90 -32.88 -12.59
C ASP A 172 6.43 -32.83 -12.67
N PRO A 173 7.16 -33.63 -11.86
CA PRO A 173 8.61 -33.68 -11.88
C PRO A 173 9.23 -33.90 -13.27
N ALA A 174 8.50 -34.51 -14.21
CA ALA A 174 8.96 -34.74 -15.58
C ALA A 174 8.97 -33.47 -16.47
N ILE A 175 8.27 -32.40 -16.07
CA ILE A 175 8.12 -31.16 -16.86
C ILE A 175 8.58 -29.90 -16.13
N ARG A 176 9.17 -30.04 -14.94
CA ARG A 176 9.68 -28.93 -14.12
C ARG A 176 11.19 -28.79 -14.22
#